data_AF-A0A7S9CEL4-F1
#
_entry.id   AF-A0A7S9CEL4-F1
#
_cell.length_a   1.000
_cell.length_b   1.000
_cell.length_c   1.000
_cell.angle_alpha   90.00
_cell.angle_beta   90.00
_cell.angle_gamma   90.00
#
_symmetry.space_group_name_H-M   'P 1'
#
loop_
_entity.id
_entity.type
_entity.pdbx_description
1 polymer ?
#
loop_
_entity_poly.entity_id
_entity_poly.type
_entity_poly.pdbx_seq_one_letter_code
_entity_poly.pdbx_strand_id
1 'polypeptide(L)'
;MISRILYTDVVACVVPEVCQRYCGTSVGCTNIAYPKLVVELMPNGLRGLMLSVMLASLMSSLTSIFNSASTLFTMDIYTKIRTRPSEKELMLAGRAFMLLLIGISIAWVPVVQSAQSGQLFDYIQSVTSYLGPPIAAVFLLGIFCKRVNEQGAFWGLIIGLLAGLSRMIAEFAYGTGSCVAPS
;
A
#
# COMPACT_ATOMS: atom_id res chain seq x y z
N MET A 1 -13.95 -11.31 13.85
CA MET A 1 -14.80 -11.04 12.66
C MET A 1 -15.79 -12.18 12.49
N ILE A 2 -17.07 -11.88 12.22
CA ILE A 2 -18.15 -12.86 12.02
C ILE A 2 -17.84 -13.86 10.88
N SER A 3 -17.14 -13.40 9.84
CA SER A 3 -16.66 -14.23 8.72
C SER A 3 -15.73 -15.38 9.14
N ARG A 4 -14.99 -15.26 10.25
CA ARG A 4 -14.15 -16.36 10.77
C ARG A 4 -14.97 -17.47 11.43
N ILE A 5 -16.18 -17.17 11.91
CA ILE A 5 -17.10 -18.16 12.49
C ILE A 5 -17.89 -18.85 11.39
N LEU A 6 -18.33 -18.11 10.37
CA LEU A 6 -19.10 -18.65 9.24
C LEU A 6 -18.24 -19.43 8.23
N TYR A 7 -16.96 -19.07 8.09
CA TYR A 7 -16.04 -19.64 7.09
C TYR A 7 -14.73 -20.10 7.72
N THR A 8 -14.81 -21.08 8.62
CA THR A 8 -13.64 -21.61 9.34
C THR A 8 -12.59 -22.17 8.39
N ASP A 9 -13.01 -22.93 7.39
CA ASP A 9 -12.10 -23.71 6.53
C ASP A 9 -11.36 -22.85 5.49
N VAL A 10 -11.85 -21.63 5.24
CA VAL A 10 -11.32 -20.73 4.21
C VAL A 10 -10.79 -19.43 4.82
N VAL A 11 -11.46 -18.84 5.81
CA VAL A 11 -11.06 -17.54 6.38
C VAL A 11 -10.32 -17.71 7.71
N ALA A 12 -10.66 -18.74 8.51
CA ALA A 12 -10.01 -19.02 9.78
C ALA A 12 -9.10 -20.25 9.73
N CYS A 13 -8.68 -20.67 8.53
CA CYS A 13 -7.84 -21.83 8.35
C CYS A 13 -6.54 -21.67 9.16
N VAL A 14 -6.27 -22.64 10.04
CA VAL A 14 -5.08 -22.70 10.90
C VAL A 14 -4.05 -23.70 10.37
N VAL A 15 -4.48 -24.66 9.55
CA VAL A 15 -3.63 -25.75 9.05
C VAL A 15 -3.01 -25.34 7.70
N PRO A 16 -1.67 -25.19 7.60
CA PRO A 16 -0.99 -24.67 6.40
C PRO A 16 -1.35 -25.41 5.11
N GLU A 17 -1.49 -26.74 5.15
CA GLU A 17 -1.82 -27.56 3.98
C GLU A 17 -3.23 -27.27 3.43
N VAL A 18 -4.20 -27.05 4.33
CA VAL A 18 -5.57 -26.69 3.96
C VAL A 18 -5.60 -25.28 3.41
N CYS A 19 -4.86 -24.35 4.02
CA CYS A 19 -4.82 -22.95 3.59
C CYS A 19 -4.14 -22.82 2.21
N GLN A 20 -3.07 -23.60 1.98
CA GLN A 20 -2.39 -23.68 0.69
C GLN A 20 -3.34 -24.17 -0.40
N ARG A 21 -4.17 -25.19 -0.11
CA ARG A 21 -5.11 -25.78 -1.07
C ARG A 21 -6.22 -24.81 -1.47
N TYR A 22 -6.75 -24.03 -0.54
CA TYR A 22 -7.87 -23.12 -0.81
C TYR A 22 -7.43 -21.73 -1.28
N CYS A 23 -6.24 -21.27 -0.88
CA CYS A 23 -5.85 -19.87 -1.05
C CYS A 23 -4.42 -19.64 -1.53
N GLY A 24 -3.67 -20.71 -1.81
CA GLY A 24 -2.29 -20.63 -2.28
C GLY A 24 -1.31 -20.04 -1.27
N THR A 25 -1.70 -19.90 -0.01
CA THR A 25 -0.89 -19.29 1.06
C THR A 25 -1.03 -20.07 2.36
N SER A 26 0.06 -20.18 3.13
CA SER A 26 0.17 -21.04 4.30
C SER A 26 -0.34 -20.43 5.61
N VAL A 27 -0.58 -19.12 5.67
CA VAL A 27 -0.96 -18.40 6.91
C VAL A 27 -2.38 -17.81 6.90
N GLY A 28 -3.21 -18.22 5.94
CA GLY A 28 -4.66 -17.98 5.93
C GLY A 28 -5.15 -16.89 4.97
N CYS A 29 -6.48 -16.83 4.75
CA CYS A 29 -7.08 -16.08 3.64
C CYS A 29 -7.91 -14.87 4.11
N THR A 30 -7.32 -14.05 4.96
CA THR A 30 -8.04 -12.95 5.60
C THR A 30 -8.52 -11.89 4.59
N ASN A 31 -7.78 -11.67 3.50
CA ASN A 31 -8.10 -10.63 2.50
C ASN A 31 -9.44 -10.88 1.76
N ILE A 32 -9.85 -12.14 1.59
CA ILE A 32 -11.10 -12.50 0.88
C ILE A 32 -12.32 -12.57 1.80
N ALA A 33 -12.13 -12.37 3.10
CA ALA A 33 -13.18 -12.54 4.10
C ALA A 33 -14.40 -11.64 3.85
N TYR A 34 -14.17 -10.37 3.51
CA TYR A 34 -15.23 -9.40 3.28
C TYR A 34 -15.97 -9.64 1.95
N PRO A 35 -15.31 -9.77 0.79
CA PRO A 35 -15.99 -10.12 -0.46
C PRO A 35 -16.80 -11.43 -0.37
N LYS A 36 -16.25 -12.44 0.33
CA LYS A 36 -16.94 -13.74 0.50
C LYS A 36 -18.24 -13.61 1.28
N LEU A 37 -18.22 -12.81 2.36
CA LEU A 37 -19.42 -12.53 3.16
C LEU A 37 -20.51 -11.81 2.34
N VAL A 38 -20.12 -10.83 1.53
CA VAL A 38 -21.04 -10.09 0.65
C VAL A 38 -21.68 -11.02 -0.39
N VAL A 39 -20.89 -11.92 -0.97
CA VAL A 39 -21.34 -12.82 -2.05
C VAL A 39 -22.28 -13.90 -1.56
N GLU A 40 -22.03 -14.45 -0.37
CA GLU A 40 -22.74 -15.64 0.13
C GLU A 40 -23.91 -15.33 1.07
N LEU A 41 -23.87 -14.23 1.84
CA LEU A 41 -24.93 -13.92 2.81
C LEU A 41 -25.96 -12.89 2.32
N MET A 42 -25.64 -12.09 1.29
CA MET A 42 -26.56 -11.04 0.85
C MET A 42 -27.57 -11.55 -0.19
N PRO A 43 -28.82 -11.06 -0.13
CA PRO A 43 -29.84 -11.41 -1.12
C PRO A 43 -29.53 -10.81 -2.48
N ASN A 44 -30.16 -11.39 -3.51
CA ASN A 44 -30.11 -10.89 -4.88
C ASN A 44 -30.56 -9.42 -4.94
N GLY A 45 -29.90 -8.61 -5.77
CA GLY A 45 -30.07 -7.15 -5.78
C GLY A 45 -29.06 -6.45 -4.87
N LEU A 46 -29.12 -6.67 -3.54
CA LEU A 46 -28.18 -6.06 -2.59
C LEU A 46 -26.74 -6.52 -2.80
N ARG A 47 -26.55 -7.80 -3.15
CA ARG A 47 -25.23 -8.32 -3.55
C ARG A 47 -24.62 -7.53 -4.72
N GLY A 48 -25.42 -7.24 -5.74
CA GLY A 48 -24.98 -6.47 -6.90
C GLY A 48 -24.61 -5.04 -6.53
N LEU A 49 -25.48 -4.38 -5.75
CA LEU A 49 -25.24 -3.03 -5.24
C LEU A 49 -23.92 -2.93 -4.46
N MET A 50 -23.68 -3.86 -3.54
CA MET A 50 -22.46 -3.86 -2.71
C MET A 50 -21.20 -4.08 -3.54
N LEU A 51 -21.22 -5.01 -4.49
CA LEU A 51 -20.07 -5.23 -5.39
C LEU A 51 -19.78 -3.99 -6.25
N SER A 52 -20.82 -3.33 -6.75
CA SER A 52 -20.67 -2.07 -7.49
C SER A 52 -20.07 -0.96 -6.64
N VAL A 53 -20.54 -0.78 -5.39
CA VAL A 53 -20.00 0.21 -4.45
C VAL A 53 -18.54 -0.09 -4.12
N MET A 54 -18.17 -1.36 -3.91
CA MET A 54 -16.78 -1.75 -3.67
C MET A 54 -15.88 -1.37 -4.85
N LEU A 55 -16.27 -1.74 -6.08
CA LEU A 55 -15.51 -1.39 -7.28
C LEU A 55 -15.42 0.12 -7.48
N ALA A 56 -16.51 0.85 -7.26
CA ALA A 56 -16.53 2.31 -7.36
C ALA A 56 -15.59 2.96 -6.32
N SER A 57 -15.60 2.49 -5.07
CA SER A 57 -14.73 2.99 -4.01
C SER A 57 -13.23 2.74 -4.30
N LEU A 58 -12.91 1.58 -4.87
CA LEU A 58 -11.55 1.25 -5.32
C LEU A 58 -11.11 2.16 -6.46
N MET A 59 -11.95 2.35 -7.48
CA MET A 59 -11.64 3.25 -8.60
C MET A 59 -11.46 4.70 -8.15
N SER A 60 -12.27 5.18 -7.20
CA SER A 60 -12.14 6.52 -6.62
C SER A 60 -10.82 6.69 -5.88
N SER A 61 -10.45 5.73 -5.03
CA SER A 61 -9.19 5.77 -4.28
C SER A 61 -7.97 5.72 -5.20
N LEU A 62 -7.97 4.82 -6.18
CA LEU A 62 -6.89 4.73 -7.18
C LEU A 62 -6.76 6.02 -8.00
N THR A 63 -7.87 6.58 -8.45
CA THR A 63 -7.89 7.85 -9.19
C THR A 63 -7.30 8.98 -8.34
N SER A 64 -7.66 9.06 -7.06
CA SER A 64 -7.11 10.06 -6.15
C SER A 64 -5.59 9.92 -6.00
N ILE A 65 -5.10 8.69 -5.76
CA ILE A 65 -3.67 8.44 -5.56
C ILE A 65 -2.86 8.79 -6.81
N PHE A 66 -3.29 8.32 -7.99
CA PHE A 66 -2.57 8.59 -9.23
C PHE A 66 -2.61 10.07 -9.63
N ASN A 67 -3.74 10.75 -9.38
CA ASN A 67 -3.85 12.18 -9.64
C ASN A 67 -2.91 12.98 -8.71
N SER A 68 -2.92 12.70 -7.41
CA SER A 68 -2.00 13.35 -6.46
C SER A 68 -0.53 13.11 -6.79
N ALA A 69 -0.16 11.87 -7.15
CA ALA A 69 1.22 11.55 -7.55
C ALA A 69 1.63 12.28 -8.84
N SER A 70 0.72 12.37 -9.81
CA SER A 70 0.93 13.14 -11.04
C SER A 70 1.11 14.64 -10.78
N THR A 71 0.31 15.22 -9.89
CA THR A 71 0.46 16.62 -9.49
C THR A 71 1.79 16.86 -8.78
N LEU A 72 2.20 15.99 -7.84
CA LEU A 72 3.51 16.08 -7.19
C LEU A 72 4.65 16.00 -8.21
N PHE A 73 4.61 15.05 -9.15
CA PHE A 73 5.63 14.94 -10.20
C PHE A 73 5.68 16.19 -11.09
N THR A 74 4.52 16.65 -11.56
CA THR A 74 4.46 17.80 -12.47
C THR A 74 4.86 19.10 -11.78
N MET A 75 4.35 19.37 -10.58
CA MET A 75 4.59 20.63 -9.88
C MET A 75 5.92 20.68 -9.13
N ASP A 76 6.39 19.58 -8.55
CA ASP A 76 7.60 19.59 -7.71
C ASP A 76 8.87 19.20 -8.45
N ILE A 77 8.75 18.37 -9.50
CA ILE A 77 9.89 17.85 -10.27
C ILE A 77 9.94 18.47 -11.68
N TYR A 78 8.87 18.36 -12.46
CA TYR A 78 8.87 18.75 -13.88
C TYR A 78 9.10 20.26 -14.08
N THR A 79 8.51 21.11 -13.24
CA THR A 79 8.74 22.58 -13.26
C THR A 79 10.17 22.98 -12.87
N LYS A 80 10.89 22.17 -12.08
CA LYS A 80 12.30 22.41 -11.74
C LYS A 80 13.25 22.02 -12.87
N ILE A 81 12.92 20.97 -13.62
CA ILE A 81 13.74 20.51 -14.75
C ILE A 81 13.53 21.40 -15.97
N ARG A 82 12.28 21.80 -16.24
CA ARG A 82 11.94 22.64 -17.40
C ARG A 82 11.56 24.05 -16.95
N THR A 83 12.41 25.02 -17.28
CA THR A 83 12.15 26.44 -17.00
C THR A 83 11.00 26.95 -17.88
N ARG A 84 9.84 27.26 -17.28
CA ARG A 84 8.60 27.77 -17.91
C ARG A 84 7.88 26.78 -18.85
N PRO A 85 7.32 25.67 -18.33
CA PRO A 85 6.50 24.77 -19.13
C PRO A 85 5.15 25.40 -19.48
N SER A 86 4.61 25.09 -20.66
CA SER A 86 3.23 25.45 -21.02
C SER A 86 2.23 24.58 -20.24
N GLU A 87 1.02 25.09 -19.95
CA GLU A 87 -0.04 24.30 -19.29
C GLU A 87 -0.36 23.00 -20.04
N LYS A 88 -0.33 23.03 -21.37
CA LYS A 88 -0.54 21.85 -22.23
C LYS A 88 0.55 20.80 -22.04
N GLU A 89 1.80 21.24 -21.92
CA GLU A 89 2.94 20.35 -21.67
C GLU A 89 2.84 19.73 -20.28
N LEU A 90 2.44 20.52 -19.27
CA LEU A 90 2.26 20.04 -17.90
C LEU A 90 1.16 18.95 -17.83
N MET A 91 0.04 19.17 -18.52
CA MET A 91 -1.05 18.18 -18.59
C MET A 91 -0.62 16.90 -19.33
N LEU A 92 0.16 17.03 -20.41
CA LEU A 92 0.65 15.88 -21.17
C LEU A 92 1.68 15.07 -20.35
N ALA A 93 2.61 15.75 -19.68
CA ALA A 93 3.60 15.13 -18.80
C ALA A 93 2.93 14.39 -17.63
N GLY A 94 1.92 15.00 -17.00
CA GLY A 94 1.15 14.35 -15.94
C GLY A 94 0.40 13.10 -16.42
N ARG A 95 -0.26 13.16 -17.58
CA ARG A 95 -0.94 11.99 -18.18
C ARG A 95 0.05 10.87 -18.54
N ALA A 96 1.21 11.21 -19.10
CA ALA A 96 2.27 10.25 -19.40
C ALA A 96 2.80 9.58 -18.13
N PHE A 97 3.02 10.36 -17.06
CA PHE A 97 3.46 9.83 -15.77
C PHE A 97 2.42 8.91 -15.13
N MET A 98 1.11 9.25 -15.22
CA MET A 98 0.04 8.35 -14.75
C MET A 98 0.07 7.00 -15.49
N LEU A 99 0.22 6.99 -16.83
CA LEU A 99 0.31 5.74 -17.59
C LEU A 99 1.52 4.90 -17.17
N LEU A 100 2.67 5.55 -16.93
CA LEU A 100 3.86 4.91 -16.42
C LEU A 100 3.64 4.30 -15.03
N LEU A 101 3.03 5.06 -14.10
CA LEU A 101 2.71 4.58 -12.76
C LEU A 101 1.74 3.39 -12.78
N ILE A 102 0.74 3.41 -13.67
CA ILE A 102 -0.18 2.26 -13.84
C ILE A 102 0.60 1.03 -14.31
N GLY A 103 1.50 1.18 -15.28
CA GLY A 103 2.37 0.10 -15.75
C GLY A 103 3.23 -0.50 -14.64
N ILE A 104 3.89 0.35 -13.84
CA ILE A 104 4.69 -0.10 -12.69
C ILE A 104 3.80 -0.79 -11.64
N SER A 105 2.62 -0.24 -11.36
CA SER A 105 1.69 -0.81 -10.37
C SER A 105 1.25 -2.23 -10.76
N ILE A 106 0.93 -2.45 -12.04
CA ILE A 106 0.58 -3.78 -12.56
C ILE A 106 1.78 -4.73 -12.48
N ALA A 107 2.99 -4.26 -12.84
CA ALA A 107 4.20 -5.06 -12.74
C ALA A 107 4.57 -5.44 -11.29
N TRP A 108 4.12 -4.65 -10.31
CA TRP A 108 4.37 -4.89 -8.89
C TRP A 108 3.42 -5.93 -8.25
N VAL A 109 2.26 -6.21 -8.87
CA VAL A 109 1.27 -7.21 -8.38
C VAL A 109 1.89 -8.57 -8.05
N PRO A 110 2.69 -9.22 -8.93
CA PRO A 110 3.28 -10.53 -8.61
C PRO A 110 4.26 -10.48 -7.43
N VAL A 111 4.99 -9.38 -7.26
CA VAL A 111 5.92 -9.18 -6.14
C VAL A 111 5.15 -9.10 -4.82
N VAL A 112 4.03 -8.40 -4.81
CA VAL A 112 3.15 -8.36 -3.64
C VAL A 112 2.59 -9.76 -3.37
N GLN A 113 2.12 -10.49 -4.38
CA GLN A 113 1.58 -11.84 -4.18
C GLN A 113 2.60 -12.81 -3.59
N SER A 114 3.87 -12.74 -3.97
CA SER A 114 4.92 -13.60 -3.41
C SER A 114 5.35 -13.19 -1.99
N ALA A 115 5.39 -11.89 -1.70
CA ALA A 115 5.82 -11.37 -0.40
C ALA A 115 4.75 -11.49 0.69
N GLN A 116 3.48 -11.70 0.33
CA GLN A 116 2.36 -11.40 1.23
C GLN A 116 1.74 -12.52 2.01
N SER A 117 2.02 -13.79 1.67
CA SER A 117 1.46 -14.96 2.38
C SER A 117 0.08 -14.68 3.00
N GLY A 118 -0.91 -14.12 2.30
CA GLY A 118 -2.25 -13.89 2.87
C GLY A 118 -2.53 -12.70 3.82
N GLN A 119 -1.57 -11.84 4.19
CA GLN A 119 -1.77 -10.70 5.14
C GLN A 119 -1.46 -9.31 4.54
N LEU A 120 -2.26 -8.87 3.56
CA LEU A 120 -2.00 -7.63 2.80
C LEU A 120 -1.96 -6.37 3.67
N PHE A 121 -2.82 -6.33 4.69
CA PHE A 121 -2.91 -5.19 5.60
C PHE A 121 -1.63 -5.00 6.40
N ASP A 122 -1.05 -6.09 6.91
CA ASP A 122 0.17 -6.04 7.73
C ASP A 122 1.35 -5.51 6.91
N TYR A 123 1.43 -5.85 5.63
CA TYR A 123 2.43 -5.29 4.73
C TYR A 123 2.27 -3.81 4.43
N ILE A 124 1.06 -3.37 4.11
CA ILE A 124 0.80 -1.95 3.86
C ILE A 124 1.17 -1.13 5.12
N GLN A 125 0.84 -1.66 6.30
CA GLN A 125 1.21 -1.08 7.58
C GLN A 125 2.73 -1.11 7.79
N SER A 126 3.42 -2.22 7.54
CA SER A 126 4.87 -2.33 7.62
C SER A 126 5.57 -1.30 6.74
N VAL A 127 5.21 -1.22 5.45
CA VAL A 127 5.77 -0.21 4.53
C VAL A 127 5.50 1.21 5.02
N THR A 128 4.28 1.49 5.47
CA THR A 128 3.92 2.80 6.04
C THR A 128 4.73 3.09 7.30
N SER A 129 5.02 2.09 8.13
CA SER A 129 5.81 2.21 9.35
C SER A 129 7.29 2.49 9.09
N TYR A 130 7.82 2.14 7.90
CA TYR A 130 9.21 2.44 7.53
C TYR A 130 9.35 3.86 6.97
N LEU A 131 8.38 4.32 6.20
CA LEU A 131 8.46 5.60 5.49
C LEU A 131 7.79 6.76 6.26
N GLY A 132 6.77 6.47 7.05
CA GLY A 132 5.95 7.46 7.75
C GLY A 132 6.65 8.19 8.91
N PRO A 133 7.38 7.51 9.82
CA PRO A 133 7.94 8.16 11.00
C PRO A 133 8.93 9.32 10.72
N PRO A 134 9.87 9.23 9.75
CA PRO A 134 10.75 10.35 9.42
C PRO A 134 9.98 11.59 8.96
N ILE A 135 8.94 11.39 8.13
CA ILE A 135 8.09 12.47 7.64
C ILE A 135 7.33 13.10 8.81
N ALA A 136 6.65 12.27 9.62
CA ALA A 136 5.91 12.74 10.79
C ALA A 136 6.79 13.49 11.78
N ALA A 137 8.01 13.02 12.04
CA ALA A 137 8.96 13.67 12.94
C ALA A 137 9.36 15.07 12.44
N VAL A 138 9.66 15.22 11.15
CA VAL A 138 10.01 16.54 10.57
C VAL A 138 8.82 17.49 10.60
N PHE A 139 7.61 17.03 10.30
CA PHE A 139 6.40 17.86 10.38
C PHE A 139 6.10 18.30 11.81
N LEU A 140 6.16 17.39 12.79
CA LEU A 140 5.94 17.71 14.20
C LEU A 140 7.00 18.69 14.71
N LEU A 141 8.27 18.44 14.45
CA LEU A 141 9.35 19.34 14.87
C LEU A 141 9.25 20.70 14.17
N GLY A 142 8.86 20.75 12.89
CA GLY A 142 8.65 22.00 12.17
C GLY A 142 7.54 22.87 12.74
N ILE A 143 6.47 22.26 13.28
CA ILE A 143 5.35 22.99 13.89
C ILE A 143 5.67 23.42 15.33
N PHE A 144 6.21 22.51 16.15
CA PHE A 144 6.38 22.74 17.59
C PHE A 144 7.72 23.36 17.98
N CYS A 145 8.77 23.22 17.15
CA CYS A 145 10.12 23.68 17.48
C CYS A 145 10.60 24.77 16.51
N LYS A 146 10.52 26.04 16.94
CA LYS A 146 11.04 27.20 16.18
C LYS A 146 12.56 27.19 15.91
N ARG A 147 13.31 26.27 16.51
CA ARG A 147 14.77 26.12 16.35
C ARG A 147 15.17 25.17 15.22
N VAL A 148 14.21 24.53 14.54
CA VAL A 148 14.50 23.62 13.43
C VAL A 148 14.97 24.42 12.22
N ASN A 149 16.08 24.01 11.64
CA ASN A 149 16.67 24.59 10.43
C ASN A 149 16.40 23.71 9.20
N GLU A 150 16.49 24.30 8.01
CA GLU A 150 16.26 23.59 6.74
C GLU A 150 17.23 22.41 6.56
N GLN A 151 18.52 22.63 6.88
CA GLN A 151 19.54 21.59 6.76
C GLN A 151 19.30 20.42 7.74
N GLY A 152 18.88 20.68 8.97
CA GLY A 152 18.57 19.63 9.94
C GLY A 152 17.32 18.85 9.58
N ALA A 153 16.30 19.51 9.04
CA ALA A 153 15.12 18.84 8.49
C ALA A 153 15.50 17.93 7.31
N PHE A 154 16.32 18.42 6.38
CA PHE A 154 16.79 17.65 5.23
C PHE A 154 17.59 16.41 5.65
N TRP A 155 18.64 16.58 6.46
CA TRP A 155 19.46 15.45 6.91
C TRP A 155 18.70 14.49 7.83
N GLY A 156 17.81 14.99 8.68
CA GLY A 156 16.93 14.16 9.50
C GLY A 156 16.01 13.26 8.66
N LEU A 157 15.42 13.82 7.59
CA LEU A 157 14.59 13.06 6.66
C LEU A 157 15.41 12.01 5.90
N ILE A 158 16.60 12.37 5.40
CA ILE A 158 17.48 11.45 4.68
C ILE A 158 17.95 10.29 5.58
N ILE A 159 18.43 10.59 6.80
CA ILE A 159 18.89 9.56 7.74
C ILE A 159 17.72 8.66 8.17
N GLY A 160 16.56 9.25 8.47
CA GLY A 160 15.37 8.49 8.83
C GLY A 160 14.89 7.58 7.69
N LEU A 161 14.92 8.07 6.45
CA LEU A 161 14.59 7.28 5.27
C LEU A 161 15.58 6.13 5.06
N LEU A 162 16.89 6.39 5.19
CA LEU A 162 17.92 5.35 5.07
C LEU A 162 17.77 4.27 6.16
N ALA A 163 17.45 4.66 7.40
CA ALA A 163 17.19 3.72 8.48
C ALA A 163 15.90 2.90 8.25
N GLY A 164 14.84 3.53 7.72
CA GLY A 164 13.61 2.82 7.34
C GLY A 164 13.85 1.83 6.20
N LEU A 165 14.59 2.23 5.17
CA LEU A 165 14.93 1.39 4.02
C LEU A 165 15.86 0.24 4.42
N SER A 166 16.86 0.48 5.29
CA SER A 166 17.74 -0.61 5.76
C SER A 166 16.96 -1.66 6.54
N ARG A 167 15.99 -1.22 7.38
CA ARG A 167 15.05 -2.14 8.05
C ARG A 167 14.20 -2.90 7.03
N MET A 168 13.62 -2.22 6.05
CA MET A 168 12.80 -2.85 5.01
C MET A 168 13.59 -3.92 4.25
N ILE A 169 14.82 -3.61 3.82
CA ILE A 169 15.69 -4.54 3.10
C ILE A 169 16.06 -5.73 4.00
N ALA A 170 16.40 -5.49 5.26
CA ALA A 170 16.69 -6.56 6.22
C ALA A 170 15.46 -7.48 6.40
N GLU A 171 14.27 -6.92 6.48
CA GLU A 171 13.03 -7.69 6.63
C GLU A 171 12.69 -8.51 5.38
N PHE A 172 12.95 -7.97 4.18
CA PHE A 172 12.83 -8.72 2.94
C PHE A 172 13.90 -9.82 2.79
N ALA A 173 15.13 -9.59 3.28
CA ALA A 173 16.26 -10.51 3.13
C ALA A 173 16.25 -11.64 4.16
N TYR A 174 15.93 -11.33 5.42
CA TYR A 174 15.94 -12.28 6.54
C TYR A 174 14.55 -12.83 6.88
N GLY A 175 13.49 -12.28 6.27
CA GLY A 175 12.11 -12.59 6.60
C GLY A 175 11.69 -12.00 7.95
N THR A 176 10.40 -11.69 8.09
CA THR A 176 9.81 -11.58 9.43
C THR A 176 9.78 -12.98 10.02
N GLY A 177 10.62 -13.25 11.01
CA GLY A 177 10.56 -14.50 11.77
C GLY A 177 9.11 -14.77 12.16
N SER A 178 8.48 -15.76 11.54
CA SER A 178 7.12 -16.16 11.86
C SER A 178 7.16 -16.87 13.20
N CYS A 179 6.15 -16.66 14.06
CA CYS A 179 6.00 -17.41 15.31
C CYS A 179 5.88 -18.94 15.12
N VAL A 180 5.81 -19.41 13.87
CA VAL A 180 5.78 -20.82 13.44
C VAL A 180 7.18 -21.36 13.14
N ALA A 181 8.16 -20.51 12.85
CA ALA A 181 9.56 -20.87 12.64
C ALA A 181 10.46 -19.73 13.15
N PRO A 182 10.84 -19.73 14.44
CA PRO A 182 11.85 -18.81 14.91
C PRO A 182 13.17 -19.19 14.25
N SER A 183 13.85 -18.20 13.68
CA SER A 183 15.25 -18.29 13.28
C SER A 183 16.13 -18.77 14.43
#